data_AF-A0A0R3WED9-F1
#
_entry.id   AF-A0A0R3WED9-F1
#
_cell.length_a   1.000
_cell.length_b   1.000
_cell.length_c   1.000
_cell.angle_alpha   90.00
_cell.angle_beta   90.00
_cell.angle_gamma   90.00
#
_symmetry.space_group_name_H-M   'P 1'
#
loop_
_entity.id
_entity.type
_entity.pdbx_description
1 polymer ?
#
loop_
_entity_poly.entity_id
_entity_poly.type
_entity_poly.pdbx_seq_one_letter_code
_entity_poly.pdbx_strand_id
1 'polypeptide(L)'
;MSENAVLIGINLVFFLAFASLYIQLPGLIGDNGVAPARILDLSVPNTLEDFLTGIPSIIRFHKSFFLSEYHTAELLVLVGLTLSFLSMAVPQLLGTLSLLIQWISFFSVAKVDKKLIDYRSLATEILTFLFHYRYLVDEVSPSPAAYYLSLGPHLFLRVVSVIILVMEIFVPFLFLIPIRELQIFSFVARFMFHANLMVTGNYGIYNLLSIVISLALLPGPKRRYKKSSTSHRMVSVATTVAVLAVLFYSVWVFFSLWEGIEAMRIAIPRKEFINLAKSVNYYTIPIASSLFFLSLLIAMIRSLSTKGCMNRMLDFTGVVFIGLVGGGLFVASLAPFSNLVDSSRTAPLPGYAHKLTAALKPFHLANDYRFFHQREKDVFLKVDRQRTTLVLEGAMNENGPWKELPFHHVPSTPEKMPSIIPGHLPVVDFEAAVSGEKTFENSPIIASLVYRILTKEKEVLPLLEPSGFPAGPKFVQIRRYTYQISPSIDGLQWWKRKLQNIYLPPTQASTPRLTQLMTKIGIVGKRRERPMDANLVSSTLDKIRAMVGQPPNLNGFYIALVVVLLVNKIF
;
A
#
# COMPACT_ATOMS: atom_id res chain seq x y z
N MET A 1 13.09 9.87 -23.07
CA MET A 1 13.71 9.26 -21.87
C MET A 1 12.75 9.21 -20.69
N SER A 2 12.05 10.29 -20.32
CA SER A 2 11.15 10.30 -19.14
C SER A 2 9.93 9.37 -19.26
N GLU A 3 9.25 9.33 -20.41
CA GLU A 3 8.02 8.52 -20.58
C GLU A 3 8.27 7.01 -20.45
N ASN A 4 9.29 6.48 -21.14
CA ASN A 4 9.66 5.08 -21.00
C ASN A 4 10.13 4.75 -19.57
N ALA A 5 10.76 5.68 -18.87
CA ALA A 5 11.21 5.45 -17.49
C ALA A 5 10.02 5.29 -16.52
N VAL A 6 8.94 6.06 -16.68
CA VAL A 6 7.70 5.88 -15.89
C VAL A 6 7.12 4.51 -16.15
N LEU A 7 6.97 4.12 -17.42
CA LEU A 7 6.38 2.82 -17.78
C LEU A 7 7.23 1.65 -17.30
N ILE A 8 8.56 1.71 -17.46
CA ILE A 8 9.48 0.69 -16.93
C ILE A 8 9.35 0.62 -15.39
N GLY A 9 9.29 1.78 -14.72
CA GLY A 9 9.10 1.84 -13.28
C GLY A 9 7.79 1.22 -12.81
N ILE A 10 6.68 1.44 -13.54
CA ILE A 10 5.38 0.83 -13.21
C ILE A 10 5.46 -0.69 -13.36
N ASN A 11 6.08 -1.19 -14.43
CA ASN A 11 6.29 -2.62 -14.62
C ASN A 11 7.16 -3.22 -13.51
N LEU A 12 8.20 -2.51 -13.05
CA LEU A 12 9.00 -2.94 -11.90
C LEU A 12 8.14 -3.05 -10.64
N VAL A 13 7.26 -2.08 -10.37
CA VAL A 13 6.34 -2.14 -9.23
C VAL A 13 5.43 -3.36 -9.32
N PHE A 14 4.82 -3.62 -10.48
CA PHE A 14 4.00 -4.81 -10.69
C PHE A 14 4.79 -6.09 -10.49
N PHE A 15 5.99 -6.18 -11.04
CA PHE A 15 6.87 -7.33 -10.88
C PHE A 15 7.14 -7.66 -9.41
N LEU A 16 7.51 -6.65 -8.61
CA LEU A 16 7.74 -6.81 -7.17
C LEU A 16 6.46 -7.21 -6.43
N ALA A 17 5.33 -6.59 -6.77
CA ALA A 17 4.05 -6.88 -6.14
C ALA A 17 3.58 -8.31 -6.43
N PHE A 18 3.69 -8.78 -7.69
CA PHE A 18 3.38 -10.16 -8.04
C PHE A 18 4.35 -11.15 -7.39
N ALA A 19 5.65 -10.85 -7.34
CA ALA A 19 6.62 -11.71 -6.67
C ALA A 19 6.31 -11.85 -5.17
N SER A 20 5.99 -10.74 -4.49
CA SER A 20 5.62 -10.72 -3.07
C SER A 20 4.34 -11.50 -2.79
N LEU A 21 3.36 -11.40 -3.69
CA LEU A 21 2.11 -12.12 -3.60
C LEU A 21 2.28 -13.62 -3.89
N TYR A 22 3.10 -13.96 -4.88
CA TYR A 22 3.32 -15.34 -5.32
C TYR A 22 3.83 -16.22 -4.18
N ILE A 23 4.84 -15.76 -3.41
CA ILE A 23 5.46 -16.56 -2.35
C ILE A 23 4.54 -16.83 -1.15
N GLN A 24 3.58 -15.94 -0.87
CA GLN A 24 2.61 -16.09 0.24
C GLN A 24 1.29 -16.72 -0.20
N LEU A 25 1.03 -16.78 -1.51
CA LEU A 25 -0.27 -17.18 -2.08
C LEU A 25 -0.84 -18.49 -1.50
N PRO A 26 -0.05 -19.58 -1.35
CA PRO A 26 -0.61 -20.84 -0.86
C PRO A 26 -1.02 -20.75 0.61
N GLY A 27 -0.19 -20.14 1.47
CA GLY A 27 -0.54 -19.95 2.88
C GLY A 27 -1.70 -18.97 3.09
N LEU A 28 -1.92 -18.03 2.18
CA LEU A 28 -2.99 -17.05 2.26
C LEU A 28 -4.30 -17.60 1.71
N ILE A 29 -4.38 -17.82 0.39
CA ILE A 29 -5.64 -18.16 -0.30
C ILE A 29 -5.69 -19.59 -0.84
N GLY A 30 -4.68 -20.41 -0.57
CA GLY A 30 -4.67 -21.83 -0.88
C GLY A 30 -5.82 -22.58 -0.21
N ASP A 31 -6.10 -23.80 -0.68
CA ASP A 31 -7.20 -24.61 -0.19
C ASP A 31 -7.14 -24.81 1.34
N ASN A 32 -5.93 -24.89 1.90
CA ASN A 32 -5.68 -25.02 3.33
C ASN A 32 -5.07 -23.76 3.96
N GLY A 33 -5.08 -22.64 3.22
CA GLY A 33 -4.59 -21.35 3.67
C GLY A 33 -5.42 -20.73 4.80
N VAL A 34 -5.00 -19.54 5.21
CA VAL A 34 -5.64 -18.73 6.24
C VAL A 34 -6.99 -18.18 5.77
N ALA A 35 -7.15 -17.88 4.48
CA ALA A 35 -8.41 -17.47 3.88
C ALA A 35 -8.63 -18.15 2.51
N PRO A 36 -8.97 -19.44 2.51
CA PRO A 36 -9.08 -20.23 1.28
C PRO A 36 -10.04 -19.63 0.26
N ALA A 37 -9.60 -19.53 -1.00
CA ALA A 37 -10.39 -18.93 -2.07
C ALA A 37 -11.74 -19.63 -2.27
N ARG A 38 -11.81 -20.95 -2.07
CA ARG A 38 -13.02 -21.77 -2.20
C ARG A 38 -14.17 -21.39 -1.26
N ILE A 39 -13.88 -20.76 -0.12
CA ILE A 39 -14.90 -20.37 0.88
C ILE A 39 -15.56 -19.05 0.45
N LEU A 40 -14.91 -18.29 -0.42
CA LEU A 40 -15.45 -17.04 -0.92
C LEU A 40 -16.59 -17.30 -1.91
N ASP A 41 -17.56 -16.41 -1.92
CA ASP A 41 -18.67 -16.48 -2.87
C ASP A 41 -18.22 -15.94 -4.24
N LEU A 42 -17.51 -16.79 -4.98
CA LEU A 42 -16.98 -16.52 -6.32
C LEU A 42 -17.87 -17.18 -7.39
N SER A 43 -19.19 -17.08 -7.21
CA SER A 43 -20.16 -17.55 -8.20
C SER A 43 -19.94 -16.85 -9.55
N VAL A 44 -20.11 -17.59 -10.65
CA VAL A 44 -20.00 -17.02 -12.00
C VAL A 44 -21.07 -15.94 -12.15
N PRO A 45 -20.73 -14.71 -12.58
CA PRO A 45 -21.70 -13.65 -12.71
C PRO A 45 -22.72 -13.96 -13.80
N ASN A 46 -24.02 -13.79 -13.48
CA ASN A 46 -25.10 -14.00 -14.45
C ASN A 46 -25.28 -12.80 -15.39
N THR A 47 -24.96 -11.59 -14.92
CA THR A 47 -25.08 -10.34 -15.68
C THR A 47 -23.83 -9.47 -15.49
N LEU A 48 -23.61 -8.53 -16.41
CA LEU A 48 -22.56 -7.52 -16.25
C LEU A 48 -22.79 -6.71 -14.97
N GLU A 49 -24.03 -6.35 -14.65
CA GLU A 49 -24.35 -5.61 -13.43
C GLU A 49 -23.95 -6.39 -12.16
N ASP A 50 -24.18 -7.70 -12.11
CA ASP A 50 -23.73 -8.56 -11.01
C ASP A 50 -22.18 -8.63 -10.91
N PHE A 51 -21.49 -8.61 -12.06
CA PHE A 51 -20.02 -8.53 -12.05
C PHE A 51 -19.52 -7.18 -11.51
N LEU A 52 -20.11 -6.07 -11.98
CA LEU A 52 -19.71 -4.71 -11.60
C LEU A 52 -20.03 -4.40 -10.13
N THR A 53 -21.19 -4.85 -9.62
CA THR A 53 -21.66 -4.55 -8.25
C THR A 53 -21.07 -5.49 -7.18
N GLY A 54 -20.75 -6.74 -7.55
CA GLY A 54 -20.22 -7.75 -6.65
C GLY A 54 -18.69 -7.70 -6.45
N ILE A 55 -18.02 -8.77 -6.86
CA ILE A 55 -16.56 -8.90 -6.87
C ILE A 55 -16.12 -8.86 -8.34
N PRO A 56 -15.62 -7.72 -8.85
CA PRO A 56 -15.12 -7.63 -10.22
C PRO A 56 -13.75 -8.32 -10.35
N SER A 57 -13.72 -9.65 -10.25
CA SER A 57 -12.50 -10.46 -10.35
C SER A 57 -12.65 -11.51 -11.44
N ILE A 58 -11.61 -11.68 -12.26
CA ILE A 58 -11.55 -12.74 -13.29
C ILE A 58 -11.63 -14.13 -12.67
N ILE A 59 -11.25 -14.29 -11.40
CA ILE A 59 -11.28 -15.58 -10.69
C ILE A 59 -12.71 -16.16 -10.62
N ARG A 60 -13.75 -15.32 -10.72
CA ARG A 60 -15.15 -15.79 -10.84
C ARG A 60 -15.39 -16.63 -12.10
N PHE A 61 -14.57 -16.48 -13.13
CA PHE A 61 -14.62 -17.26 -14.37
C PHE A 61 -13.68 -18.48 -14.35
N HIS A 62 -13.20 -18.92 -13.18
CA HIS A 62 -12.32 -20.10 -13.03
C HIS A 62 -12.84 -21.35 -13.76
N LYS A 63 -14.17 -21.57 -13.77
CA LYS A 63 -14.81 -22.68 -14.51
C LYS A 63 -14.55 -22.64 -16.01
N SER A 64 -14.46 -21.46 -16.61
CA SER A 64 -14.15 -21.30 -18.04
C SER A 64 -12.69 -21.67 -18.36
N PHE A 65 -11.80 -21.58 -17.37
CA PHE A 65 -10.41 -22.02 -17.49
C PHE A 65 -10.21 -23.49 -17.10
N PHE A 66 -11.26 -24.17 -16.61
CA PHE A 66 -11.17 -25.50 -16.02
C PHE A 66 -10.11 -25.58 -14.91
N LEU A 67 -10.02 -24.54 -14.08
CA LEU A 67 -9.13 -24.45 -12.93
C LEU A 67 -9.93 -24.13 -11.66
N SER A 68 -9.41 -24.47 -10.49
CA SER A 68 -9.92 -23.96 -9.22
C SER A 68 -9.67 -22.46 -9.08
N GLU A 69 -10.33 -21.88 -8.10
CA GLU A 69 -10.16 -20.50 -7.71
C GLU A 69 -8.69 -20.21 -7.32
N TYR A 70 -8.02 -21.15 -6.64
CA TYR A 70 -6.61 -21.04 -6.29
C TYR A 70 -5.69 -21.09 -7.52
N HIS A 71 -5.80 -22.12 -8.37
CA HIS A 71 -4.96 -22.23 -9.56
C HIS A 71 -5.20 -21.08 -10.55
N THR A 72 -6.43 -20.56 -10.64
CA THR A 72 -6.72 -19.37 -11.44
C THR A 72 -6.02 -18.13 -10.87
N ALA A 73 -6.03 -17.95 -9.55
CA ALA A 73 -5.29 -16.87 -8.91
C ALA A 73 -3.77 -16.99 -9.14
N GLU A 74 -3.23 -18.20 -8.99
CA GLU A 74 -1.81 -18.48 -9.22
C GLU A 74 -1.40 -18.20 -10.67
N LEU A 75 -2.22 -18.64 -11.64
CA LEU A 75 -2.02 -18.38 -13.05
C LEU A 75 -1.98 -16.87 -13.34
N LEU A 76 -2.93 -16.10 -12.80
CA LEU A 76 -2.96 -14.64 -12.97
C LEU A 76 -1.72 -13.96 -12.38
N VAL A 77 -1.24 -14.42 -11.22
CA VAL A 77 0.00 -13.91 -10.62
C VAL A 77 1.21 -14.21 -11.51
N LEU A 78 1.33 -15.42 -12.04
CA LEU A 78 2.43 -15.78 -12.93
C LEU A 78 2.38 -15.06 -14.27
N VAL A 79 1.18 -14.89 -14.86
CA VAL A 79 0.98 -14.10 -16.08
C VAL A 79 1.39 -12.64 -15.84
N GLY A 80 0.96 -12.06 -14.72
CA GLY A 80 1.36 -10.70 -14.34
C GLY A 80 2.87 -10.56 -14.11
N LEU A 81 3.48 -11.53 -13.42
CA LEU A 81 4.92 -11.54 -13.13
C LEU A 81 5.77 -11.66 -14.40
N THR A 82 5.40 -12.59 -15.28
CA THR A 82 6.08 -12.80 -16.57
C THR A 82 5.88 -11.61 -17.51
N LEU A 83 4.67 -11.10 -17.63
CA LEU A 83 4.36 -9.95 -18.50
C LEU A 83 5.05 -8.67 -18.03
N SER A 84 5.11 -8.42 -16.71
CA SER A 84 5.83 -7.27 -16.16
C SER A 84 7.33 -7.36 -16.40
N PHE A 85 7.94 -8.54 -16.23
CA PHE A 85 9.34 -8.77 -16.57
C PHE A 85 9.61 -8.59 -18.07
N LEU A 86 8.81 -9.21 -18.93
CA LEU A 86 8.96 -9.12 -20.38
C LEU A 86 8.75 -7.69 -20.89
N SER A 87 7.83 -6.93 -20.29
CA SER A 87 7.59 -5.53 -20.66
C SER A 87 8.76 -4.61 -20.29
N MET A 88 9.55 -4.97 -19.28
CA MET A 88 10.81 -4.26 -18.97
C MET A 88 11.93 -4.62 -19.95
N ALA A 89 11.96 -5.86 -20.45
CA ALA A 89 13.00 -6.35 -21.35
C ALA A 89 12.74 -6.01 -22.84
N VAL A 90 11.47 -5.97 -23.24
CA VAL A 90 11.03 -5.86 -24.64
C VAL A 90 10.22 -4.57 -24.83
N PRO A 91 10.78 -3.55 -25.51
CA PRO A 91 10.10 -2.26 -25.69
C PRO A 91 8.73 -2.34 -26.37
N GLN A 92 8.48 -3.34 -27.22
CA GLN A 92 7.20 -3.54 -27.91
C GLN A 92 6.05 -3.89 -26.95
N LEU A 93 6.36 -4.49 -25.81
CA LEU A 93 5.38 -4.86 -24.78
C LEU A 93 5.12 -3.71 -23.79
N LEU A 94 5.89 -2.62 -23.88
CA LEU A 94 5.78 -1.43 -23.05
C LEU A 94 4.61 -0.54 -23.50
N GLY A 95 3.38 -1.06 -23.38
CA GLY A 95 2.17 -0.40 -23.86
C GLY A 95 0.96 -0.55 -22.93
N THR A 96 -0.09 0.20 -23.24
CA THR A 96 -1.34 0.25 -22.44
C THR A 96 -1.99 -1.11 -22.25
N LEU A 97 -1.96 -1.97 -23.28
CA LEU A 97 -2.54 -3.32 -23.20
C LEU A 97 -1.84 -4.19 -22.16
N SER A 98 -0.50 -4.15 -22.11
CA SER A 98 0.28 -4.90 -21.13
C SER A 98 -0.02 -4.44 -19.71
N LEU A 99 -0.04 -3.12 -19.48
CA LEU A 99 -0.40 -2.55 -18.19
C LEU A 99 -1.85 -2.85 -17.78
N LEU A 100 -2.79 -2.87 -18.74
CA LEU A 100 -4.18 -3.25 -18.48
C LEU A 100 -4.26 -4.71 -18.02
N ILE A 101 -3.57 -5.63 -18.70
CA ILE A 101 -3.55 -7.05 -18.32
C ILE A 101 -2.92 -7.22 -16.92
N GLN A 102 -1.81 -6.53 -16.65
CA GLN A 102 -1.16 -6.55 -15.33
C GLN A 102 -2.08 -6.01 -14.24
N TRP A 103 -2.72 -4.86 -14.48
CA TRP A 103 -3.66 -4.26 -13.54
C TRP A 103 -4.84 -5.18 -13.27
N ILE A 104 -5.49 -5.71 -14.31
CA ILE A 104 -6.62 -6.65 -14.17
C ILE A 104 -6.20 -7.92 -13.41
N SER A 105 -5.02 -8.47 -13.70
CA SER A 105 -4.51 -9.67 -13.04
C SER A 105 -4.25 -9.42 -11.56
N PHE A 106 -3.54 -8.32 -11.24
CA PHE A 106 -3.27 -7.92 -9.85
C PHE A 106 -4.55 -7.63 -9.09
N PHE A 107 -5.43 -6.83 -9.70
CA PHE A 107 -6.72 -6.44 -9.13
C PHE A 107 -7.61 -7.65 -8.84
N SER A 108 -7.67 -8.60 -9.78
CA SER A 108 -8.48 -9.82 -9.62
C SER A 108 -8.06 -10.63 -8.40
N VAL A 109 -6.76 -10.80 -8.16
CA VAL A 109 -6.26 -11.55 -7.00
C VAL A 109 -6.38 -10.72 -5.72
N ALA A 110 -6.04 -9.43 -5.77
CA ALA A 110 -6.08 -8.58 -4.61
C ALA A 110 -7.50 -8.37 -4.05
N LYS A 111 -8.51 -8.39 -4.92
CA LYS A 111 -9.92 -8.17 -4.53
C LYS A 111 -10.60 -9.43 -4.00
N VAL A 112 -10.07 -10.63 -4.30
CA VAL A 112 -10.69 -11.90 -3.90
C VAL A 112 -10.89 -11.96 -2.39
N ASP A 113 -9.94 -11.50 -1.59
CA ASP A 113 -10.19 -11.38 -0.15
C ASP A 113 -10.25 -9.92 0.34
N LYS A 114 -11.49 -9.41 0.44
CA LYS A 114 -11.83 -8.11 1.06
C LYS A 114 -11.29 -7.94 2.49
N LYS A 115 -10.90 -9.02 3.17
CA LYS A 115 -10.36 -8.99 4.55
C LYS A 115 -8.84 -9.05 4.59
N LEU A 116 -8.19 -9.70 3.62
CA LEU A 116 -6.74 -9.93 3.58
C LEU A 116 -5.95 -8.70 3.12
N ILE A 117 -6.58 -7.87 2.30
CA ILE A 117 -5.94 -6.71 1.72
C ILE A 117 -6.84 -5.49 1.89
N ASP A 118 -7.12 -5.15 3.14
CA ASP A 118 -7.51 -3.78 3.45
C ASP A 118 -6.25 -2.91 3.30
N TYR A 119 -5.88 -2.59 2.05
CA TYR A 119 -4.85 -1.57 1.70
C TYR A 119 -5.14 -0.22 2.37
N ARG A 120 -6.34 -0.07 2.93
CA ARG A 120 -6.76 0.97 3.88
C ARG A 120 -6.10 0.80 5.25
N SER A 121 -4.85 0.41 5.32
CA SER A 121 -4.05 0.35 6.55
C SER A 121 -2.73 1.12 6.39
N LEU A 122 -2.24 1.24 5.15
CA LEU A 122 -1.11 2.09 4.77
C LEU A 122 -1.42 3.58 4.98
N ALA A 123 -2.66 4.00 4.73
CA ALA A 123 -3.07 5.36 5.04
C ALA A 123 -3.44 5.59 6.54
N THR A 124 -3.50 4.54 7.37
CA THR A 124 -3.51 4.71 8.84
C THR A 124 -2.11 5.06 9.30
N GLU A 125 -1.08 4.43 8.75
CA GLU A 125 0.31 4.76 9.07
C GLU A 125 0.65 6.18 8.60
N ILE A 126 0.22 6.56 7.39
CA ILE A 126 0.38 7.92 6.83
C ILE A 126 -0.45 8.98 7.60
N LEU A 127 -1.53 8.64 8.33
CA LEU A 127 -2.21 9.61 9.21
C LEU A 127 -1.77 9.53 10.68
N THR A 128 -1.24 8.39 11.16
CA THR A 128 -0.60 8.27 12.49
C THR A 128 0.68 9.12 12.55
N PHE A 129 1.28 9.34 11.37
CA PHE A 129 2.30 10.32 11.00
C PHE A 129 2.14 11.73 11.60
N LEU A 130 0.91 12.20 11.86
CA LEU A 130 0.64 13.61 12.15
C LEU A 130 0.94 14.06 13.60
N PHE A 131 1.19 13.14 14.54
CA PHE A 131 1.17 13.51 15.96
C PHE A 131 2.35 13.03 16.82
N HIS A 132 3.35 12.31 16.29
CA HIS A 132 4.45 11.80 17.11
C HIS A 132 5.86 11.93 16.51
N TYR A 133 6.78 12.45 17.33
CA TYR A 133 8.24 12.44 17.12
C TYR A 133 8.86 11.03 17.17
N ARG A 134 8.07 10.01 17.50
CA ARG A 134 8.45 8.59 17.57
C ARG A 134 8.22 7.83 16.26
N TYR A 135 8.07 8.56 15.16
CA TYR A 135 7.90 8.11 13.77
C TYR A 135 8.63 6.80 13.42
N LEU A 136 9.91 6.67 13.78
CA LEU A 136 10.76 5.53 13.45
C LEU A 136 10.49 4.27 14.28
N VAL A 137 9.79 4.42 15.41
CA VAL A 137 9.66 3.39 16.46
C VAL A 137 8.34 2.65 16.36
N ASP A 138 7.29 3.33 15.90
CA ASP A 138 5.92 2.82 15.88
C ASP A 138 5.48 2.25 14.51
N GLU A 139 6.38 2.21 13.51
CA GLU A 139 6.13 1.53 12.23
C GLU A 139 5.82 0.05 12.43
N VAL A 140 5.02 -0.56 11.56
CA VAL A 140 4.64 -1.98 11.66
C VAL A 140 5.86 -2.91 11.54
N SER A 141 6.84 -2.55 10.71
CA SER A 141 8.08 -3.31 10.55
C SER A 141 9.25 -2.34 10.33
N PRO A 142 9.77 -1.68 11.39
CA PRO A 142 10.85 -0.74 11.20
C PRO A 142 12.10 -1.48 10.72
N SER A 143 12.94 -0.76 10.00
CA SER A 143 14.25 -1.25 9.60
C SER A 143 15.27 -1.07 10.73
N PRO A 144 16.46 -1.69 10.60
CA PRO A 144 17.62 -1.32 11.40
C PRO A 144 17.96 0.17 11.37
N ALA A 145 17.77 0.84 10.24
CA ALA A 145 18.08 2.27 10.12
C ALA A 145 17.16 3.11 11.00
N ALA A 146 15.88 2.73 11.09
CA ALA A 146 14.92 3.38 11.97
C ALA A 146 15.31 3.22 13.45
N TYR A 147 15.82 2.05 13.85
CA TYR A 147 16.37 1.86 15.19
C TYR A 147 17.50 2.85 15.50
N TYR A 148 18.53 2.92 14.66
CA TYR A 148 19.66 3.81 14.93
C TYR A 148 19.28 5.29 14.90
N LEU A 149 18.41 5.70 13.98
CA LEU A 149 17.91 7.07 13.92
C LEU A 149 17.09 7.43 15.16
N SER A 150 16.36 6.47 15.76
CA SER A 150 15.57 6.68 16.98
C SER A 150 16.40 6.95 18.23
N LEU A 151 17.69 6.56 18.22
CA LEU A 151 18.64 6.87 19.29
C LEU A 151 19.22 8.29 19.20
N GLY A 152 18.86 9.04 18.14
CA GLY A 152 19.34 10.41 17.94
C GLY A 152 18.81 11.41 19.00
N PRO A 153 19.44 12.59 19.14
CA PRO A 153 18.99 13.63 20.07
C PRO A 153 17.54 14.06 19.80
N HIS A 154 16.80 14.44 20.85
CA HIS A 154 15.39 14.84 20.73
C HIS A 154 15.16 15.98 19.73
N LEU A 155 16.07 16.95 19.66
CA LEU A 155 15.99 18.06 18.69
C LEU A 155 16.06 17.54 17.25
N PHE A 156 16.97 16.60 16.98
CA PHE A 156 17.12 15.99 15.66
C PHE A 156 15.83 15.27 15.25
N LEU A 157 15.27 14.43 16.13
CA LEU A 157 14.01 13.72 15.88
C LEU A 157 12.86 14.70 15.59
N ARG A 158 12.77 15.80 16.35
CA ARG A 158 11.74 16.83 16.14
C ARG A 158 11.89 17.52 14.79
N VAL A 159 13.11 17.90 14.41
CA VAL A 159 13.38 18.50 13.08
C VAL A 159 13.01 17.52 11.96
N VAL A 160 13.40 16.25 12.09
CA VAL A 160 13.05 15.21 11.12
C VAL A 160 11.54 15.08 10.98
N SER A 161 10.79 15.04 12.09
CA SER A 161 9.32 15.01 12.05
C SER A 161 8.71 16.23 11.37
N VAL A 162 9.23 17.44 11.62
CA VAL A 162 8.76 18.65 10.94
C VAL A 162 9.05 18.59 9.43
N ILE A 163 10.25 18.16 9.01
CA ILE A 163 10.59 18.00 7.59
C ILE A 163 9.62 17.02 6.91
N ILE A 164 9.38 15.90 7.57
CA ILE A 164 8.46 14.85 7.15
C ILE A 164 7.04 15.42 6.94
N LEU A 165 6.51 16.18 7.91
CA LEU A 165 5.22 16.88 7.79
C LEU A 165 5.21 17.94 6.68
N VAL A 166 6.32 18.66 6.49
CA VAL A 166 6.44 19.65 5.42
C VAL A 166 6.35 18.98 4.04
N MET A 167 7.00 17.83 3.87
CA MET A 167 7.00 17.05 2.64
C MET A 167 5.61 16.47 2.30
N GLU A 168 4.77 16.20 3.30
CA GLU A 168 3.41 15.68 3.08
C GLU A 168 2.33 16.73 2.99
N ILE A 169 2.43 17.84 3.71
CA ILE A 169 1.37 18.85 3.76
C ILE A 169 1.61 19.94 2.71
N PHE A 170 2.83 20.47 2.63
CA PHE A 170 3.09 21.69 1.87
C PHE A 170 3.62 21.42 0.46
N VAL A 171 4.54 20.46 0.32
CA VAL A 171 5.15 20.12 -0.98
C VAL A 171 4.13 19.67 -2.02
N PRO A 172 3.05 18.91 -1.71
CA PRO A 172 2.09 18.50 -2.74
C PRO A 172 1.38 19.65 -3.46
N PHE A 173 1.23 20.82 -2.82
CA PHE A 173 0.67 22.00 -3.51
C PHE A 173 1.56 22.50 -4.65
N LEU A 174 2.88 22.27 -4.57
CA LEU A 174 3.80 22.61 -5.65
C LEU A 174 3.57 21.76 -6.91
N PHE A 175 2.93 20.59 -6.79
CA PHE A 175 2.64 19.72 -7.94
C PHE A 175 1.63 20.36 -8.91
N LEU A 176 0.80 21.28 -8.42
CA LEU A 176 -0.21 21.96 -9.22
C LEU A 176 0.37 23.15 -10.02
N ILE A 177 1.60 23.56 -9.72
CA ILE A 177 2.20 24.75 -10.28
C ILE A 177 3.05 24.36 -11.50
N PRO A 178 2.68 24.75 -12.74
CA PRO A 178 3.34 24.31 -13.96
C PRO A 178 4.64 25.11 -14.24
N ILE A 179 5.50 25.26 -13.23
CA ILE A 179 6.80 25.93 -13.33
C ILE A 179 7.91 24.88 -13.29
N ARG A 180 8.84 24.94 -14.26
CA ARG A 180 9.88 23.92 -14.47
C ARG A 180 10.75 23.70 -13.23
N GLU A 181 11.16 24.78 -12.58
CA GLU A 181 12.04 24.76 -11.42
C GLU A 181 11.34 24.12 -10.22
N LEU A 182 10.09 24.48 -9.97
CA LEU A 182 9.26 23.92 -8.90
C LEU A 182 8.93 22.44 -9.15
N GLN A 183 8.71 22.04 -10.41
CA GLN A 183 8.49 20.65 -10.78
C GLN A 183 9.71 19.76 -10.49
N ILE A 184 10.92 20.24 -10.84
CA ILE A 184 12.17 19.53 -10.53
C ILE A 184 12.38 19.46 -9.03
N PHE A 185 12.18 20.57 -8.31
CA PHE A 185 12.26 20.58 -6.84
C PHE A 185 11.27 19.60 -6.22
N SER A 186 10.01 19.62 -6.66
CA SER A 186 8.95 18.72 -6.20
C SER A 186 9.30 17.25 -6.43
N PHE A 187 9.84 16.92 -7.61
CA PHE A 187 10.33 15.58 -7.92
C PHE A 187 11.47 15.16 -6.98
N VAL A 188 12.51 15.99 -6.84
CA VAL A 188 13.67 15.67 -5.97
C VAL A 188 13.24 15.53 -4.52
N ALA A 189 12.40 16.44 -4.02
CA ALA A 189 11.85 16.39 -2.67
C ALA A 189 11.04 15.10 -2.45
N ARG A 190 10.17 14.73 -3.40
CA ARG A 190 9.36 13.51 -3.32
C ARG A 190 10.19 12.24 -3.42
N PHE A 191 11.20 12.22 -4.29
CA PHE A 191 12.16 11.13 -4.41
C PHE A 191 12.91 10.93 -3.10
N MET A 192 13.51 11.99 -2.56
CA MET A 192 14.26 11.90 -1.30
C MET A 192 13.38 11.46 -0.15
N PHE A 193 12.16 12.01 -0.04
CA PHE A 193 11.21 11.61 0.97
C PHE A 193 10.94 10.10 0.92
N HIS A 194 10.45 9.57 -0.21
CA HIS A 194 10.13 8.14 -0.29
C HIS A 194 11.35 7.21 -0.27
N ALA A 195 12.51 7.65 -0.78
CA ALA A 195 13.74 6.88 -0.69
C ALA A 195 14.17 6.70 0.78
N ASN A 196 14.11 7.77 1.58
CA ASN A 196 14.36 7.69 3.02
C ASN A 196 13.32 6.79 3.70
N LEU A 197 12.03 6.91 3.35
CA LEU A 197 10.98 6.04 3.89
C LEU A 197 11.20 4.54 3.57
N MET A 198 11.76 4.21 2.41
CA MET A 198 12.11 2.82 2.08
C MET A 198 13.23 2.30 2.99
N VAL A 199 14.21 3.16 3.29
CA VAL A 199 15.33 2.81 4.16
C VAL A 199 14.85 2.65 5.59
N THR A 200 13.92 3.50 6.07
CA THR A 200 13.48 3.48 7.47
C THR A 200 12.36 2.48 7.76
N GLY A 201 11.34 2.37 6.90
CA GLY A 201 10.08 1.69 7.28
C GLY A 201 9.64 0.51 6.45
N ASN A 202 10.52 -0.05 5.60
CA ASN A 202 10.23 -1.27 4.83
C ASN A 202 8.95 -1.19 3.95
N TYR A 203 8.41 0.00 3.68
CA TYR A 203 7.20 0.24 2.86
C TYR A 203 7.44 0.12 1.33
N GLY A 204 8.27 -0.85 0.93
CA GLY A 204 9.00 -0.83 -0.34
C GLY A 204 8.14 -0.64 -1.60
N ILE A 205 7.00 -1.32 -1.73
CA ILE A 205 6.16 -1.23 -2.94
C ILE A 205 5.47 0.14 -3.05
N TYR A 206 4.90 0.65 -1.94
CA TYR A 206 4.20 1.93 -1.93
C TYR A 206 5.15 3.11 -2.19
N ASN A 207 6.30 3.11 -1.54
CA ASN A 207 7.30 4.14 -1.74
C ASN A 207 7.89 4.10 -3.14
N LEU A 208 8.17 2.91 -3.67
CA LEU A 208 8.64 2.76 -5.03
C LEU A 208 7.60 3.27 -6.04
N LEU A 209 6.33 2.91 -5.87
CA LEU A 209 5.25 3.42 -6.71
C LEU A 209 5.16 4.94 -6.66
N SER A 210 5.30 5.52 -5.47
CA SER A 210 5.27 6.99 -5.30
C SER A 210 6.45 7.67 -5.99
N ILE A 211 7.65 7.08 -5.93
CA ILE A 211 8.83 7.54 -6.68
C ILE A 211 8.56 7.47 -8.19
N VAL A 212 8.06 6.33 -8.68
CA VAL A 212 7.80 6.11 -10.10
C VAL A 212 6.75 7.08 -10.64
N ILE A 213 5.65 7.30 -9.92
CA ILE A 213 4.62 8.26 -10.34
C ILE A 213 5.17 9.69 -10.30
N SER A 214 6.05 10.02 -9.35
CA SER A 214 6.67 11.35 -9.28
C SER A 214 7.54 11.69 -10.50
N LEU A 215 8.05 10.70 -11.25
CA LEU A 215 8.75 10.94 -12.52
C LEU A 215 7.87 11.66 -13.54
N ALA A 216 6.54 11.58 -13.43
CA ALA A 216 5.61 12.33 -14.27
C ALA A 216 5.65 13.85 -14.01
N LEU A 217 6.18 14.30 -12.87
CA LEU A 217 6.41 15.72 -12.59
C LEU A 217 7.57 16.28 -13.40
N LEU A 218 8.50 15.45 -13.88
CA LEU A 218 9.67 15.93 -14.59
C LEU A 218 9.27 16.59 -15.92
N PRO A 219 9.73 17.83 -16.17
CA PRO A 219 9.42 18.53 -17.40
C PRO A 219 9.96 17.77 -18.60
N GLY A 220 9.16 17.67 -19.66
CA GLY A 220 9.56 17.01 -20.91
C GLY A 220 10.87 17.56 -21.50
N PRO A 221 11.53 16.78 -22.38
CA PRO A 221 12.77 17.21 -23.00
C PRO A 221 12.59 18.57 -23.69
N LYS A 222 13.60 19.45 -23.56
CA LYS A 222 13.62 20.75 -24.22
C LYS A 222 13.55 20.52 -25.74
N ARG A 223 12.36 20.51 -26.34
CA ARG A 223 12.23 20.76 -27.78
C ARG A 223 12.93 22.09 -28.05
N ARG A 224 13.69 22.19 -29.15
CA ARG A 224 14.37 23.42 -29.62
C ARG A 224 13.33 24.54 -29.81
N TYR A 225 12.90 25.15 -28.71
CA TYR A 225 12.12 26.38 -28.70
C TYR A 225 13.11 27.53 -28.77
N LYS A 226 12.74 28.59 -29.50
CA LYS A 226 13.46 29.87 -29.53
C LYS A 226 13.84 30.26 -28.09
N LYS A 227 15.06 30.77 -27.88
CA LYS A 227 15.54 31.28 -26.57
C LYS A 227 14.39 32.03 -25.90
N SER A 228 13.95 31.57 -24.73
CA SER A 228 12.87 32.25 -24.01
C SER A 228 13.28 33.69 -23.79
N SER A 229 12.39 34.64 -24.09
CA SER A 229 12.61 36.06 -23.76
C SER A 229 13.05 36.20 -22.31
N THR A 230 13.98 37.12 -22.05
CA THR A 230 14.47 37.48 -20.71
C THR A 230 13.30 37.78 -19.76
N SER A 231 12.21 38.37 -20.27
CA SER A 231 10.98 38.66 -19.51
C SER A 231 10.30 37.40 -18.98
N HIS A 232 10.12 36.35 -19.78
CA HIS A 232 9.52 35.09 -19.33
C HIS A 232 10.35 34.41 -18.25
N ARG A 233 11.69 34.50 -18.35
CA ARG A 233 12.59 33.97 -17.33
C ARG A 233 12.47 34.75 -16.02
N MET A 234 12.42 36.08 -16.08
CA MET A 234 12.23 36.93 -14.89
C MET A 234 10.88 36.65 -14.21
N VAL A 235 9.81 36.54 -14.99
CA VAL A 235 8.48 36.21 -14.46
C VAL A 235 8.49 34.83 -13.79
N SER A 236 9.09 33.81 -14.41
CA SER A 236 9.20 32.46 -13.83
C SER A 236 9.99 32.44 -12.53
N VAL A 237 11.08 33.20 -12.44
CA VAL A 237 11.88 33.31 -11.22
C VAL A 237 11.09 34.06 -10.13
N ALA A 238 10.46 35.18 -10.47
CA ALA A 238 9.66 35.96 -9.53
C ALA A 238 8.49 35.14 -8.96
N THR A 239 7.77 34.39 -9.80
CA THR A 239 6.70 33.50 -9.35
C THR A 239 7.23 32.35 -8.49
N THR A 240 8.37 31.77 -8.84
CA THR A 240 9.03 30.73 -8.03
C THR A 240 9.37 31.26 -6.63
N VAL A 241 10.00 32.43 -6.56
CA VAL A 241 10.38 33.06 -5.28
C VAL A 241 9.13 33.38 -4.46
N ALA A 242 8.08 33.94 -5.07
CA ALA A 242 6.82 34.24 -4.38
C ALA A 242 6.16 32.99 -3.80
N VAL A 243 6.10 31.89 -4.57
CA VAL A 243 5.54 30.62 -4.12
C VAL A 243 6.34 30.03 -2.96
N LEU A 244 7.67 30.03 -3.06
CA LEU A 244 8.53 29.52 -1.99
C LEU A 244 8.45 30.38 -0.73
N ALA A 245 8.31 31.71 -0.87
CA ALA A 245 8.12 32.61 0.26
C ALA A 245 6.79 32.35 0.98
N VAL A 246 5.69 32.16 0.23
CA VAL A 246 4.38 31.79 0.81
C VAL A 246 4.46 30.44 1.50
N LEU A 247 5.13 29.45 0.90
CA LEU A 247 5.31 28.14 1.49
C LEU A 247 6.12 28.22 2.79
N PHE A 248 7.25 28.93 2.78
CA PHE A 248 8.10 29.10 3.96
C PHE A 248 7.37 29.86 5.07
N TYR A 249 6.65 30.93 4.75
CA TYR A 249 5.80 31.64 5.71
C TYR A 249 4.71 30.73 6.29
N SER A 250 4.09 29.89 5.47
CA SER A 250 3.07 28.95 5.95
C SER A 250 3.66 27.93 6.92
N VAL A 251 4.85 27.39 6.64
CA VAL A 251 5.58 26.50 7.54
C VAL A 251 5.98 27.22 8.83
N TRP A 252 6.48 28.44 8.71
CA TRP A 252 6.87 29.30 9.84
C TRP A 252 5.71 29.52 10.80
N VAL A 253 4.52 29.81 10.26
CA VAL A 253 3.31 30.02 11.04
C VAL A 253 2.79 28.71 11.64
N PHE A 254 2.74 27.65 10.84
CA PHE A 254 2.16 26.37 11.23
C PHE A 254 2.92 25.70 12.39
N PHE A 255 4.25 25.82 12.41
CA PHE A 255 5.12 25.19 13.41
C PHE A 255 5.62 26.12 14.53
N SER A 256 5.04 27.33 14.64
CA SER A 256 5.44 28.35 15.62
C SER A 256 6.95 28.62 15.67
N LEU A 257 7.59 28.73 14.51
CA LEU A 257 9.05 28.85 14.42
C LEU A 257 9.60 30.17 15.03
N TRP A 258 8.73 31.16 15.27
CA TRP A 258 9.10 32.41 15.94
C TRP A 258 9.50 32.22 17.42
N GLU A 259 9.11 31.11 18.07
CA GLU A 259 9.49 30.77 19.45
C GLU A 259 10.88 30.09 19.52
N GLY A 260 11.49 29.78 18.38
CA GLY A 260 12.76 29.08 18.27
C GLY A 260 12.62 27.60 17.88
N ILE A 261 13.72 27.03 17.38
CA ILE A 261 13.77 25.65 16.86
C ILE A 261 13.50 24.61 17.96
N GLU A 262 13.88 24.92 19.21
CA GLU A 262 13.64 24.05 20.37
C GLU A 262 12.17 24.07 20.84
N ALA A 263 11.35 25.01 20.40
CA ALA A 263 9.94 25.11 20.76
C ALA A 263 8.99 24.63 19.65
N MET A 264 9.51 24.07 18.55
CA MET A 264 8.69 23.62 17.41
C MET A 264 7.54 22.72 17.84
N ARG A 265 6.31 23.16 17.55
CA ARG A 265 5.05 22.48 17.84
C ARG A 265 4.02 22.88 16.79
N ILE A 266 2.98 22.06 16.62
CA ILE A 266 1.85 22.47 15.80
C ILE A 266 1.11 23.58 16.54
N ALA A 267 1.15 24.80 16.01
CA ALA A 267 0.59 25.99 16.67
C ALA A 267 -0.94 26.02 16.63
N ILE A 268 -1.53 25.39 15.61
CA ILE A 268 -2.95 25.51 15.30
C ILE A 268 -3.76 24.47 16.09
N PRO A 269 -4.76 24.88 16.88
CA PRO A 269 -5.63 23.95 17.59
C PRO A 269 -6.50 23.15 16.62
N ARG A 270 -6.87 21.93 17.01
CA ARG A 270 -7.59 20.96 16.15
C ARG A 270 -8.81 21.53 15.44
N LYS A 271 -9.66 22.30 16.16
CA LYS A 271 -10.91 22.85 15.60
C LYS A 271 -10.61 23.83 14.47
N GLU A 272 -9.61 24.68 14.66
CA GLU A 272 -9.17 25.64 13.64
C GLU A 272 -8.51 24.94 12.47
N PHE A 273 -7.69 23.91 12.73
CA PHE A 273 -7.09 23.10 11.67
C PHE A 273 -8.15 22.44 10.78
N ILE A 274 -9.19 21.85 11.37
CA ILE A 274 -10.30 21.25 10.61
C ILE A 274 -11.01 22.31 9.77
N ASN A 275 -11.27 23.50 10.31
CA ASN A 275 -11.90 24.59 9.58
C ASN A 275 -11.02 25.07 8.41
N LEU A 276 -9.71 25.25 8.65
CA LEU A 276 -8.74 25.58 7.63
C LEU A 276 -8.72 24.52 6.52
N ALA A 277 -8.68 23.23 6.88
CA ALA A 277 -8.72 22.14 5.92
C ALA A 277 -10.02 22.13 5.10
N LYS A 278 -11.18 22.43 5.70
CA LYS A 278 -12.45 22.59 4.98
C LYS A 278 -12.38 23.74 3.98
N SER A 279 -11.84 24.90 4.37
CA SER A 279 -11.65 26.06 3.49
C SER A 279 -10.70 25.75 2.33
N VAL A 280 -9.54 25.15 2.62
CA VAL A 280 -8.56 24.76 1.61
C VAL A 280 -9.17 23.78 0.60
N ASN A 281 -9.90 22.75 1.06
CA ASN A 281 -10.57 21.79 0.19
C ASN A 281 -11.62 22.47 -0.70
N TYR A 282 -12.43 23.36 -0.14
CA TYR A 282 -13.44 24.13 -0.87
C TYR A 282 -12.85 24.94 -2.04
N TYR A 283 -11.70 25.60 -1.84
CA TYR A 283 -11.03 26.37 -2.90
C TYR A 283 -10.20 25.52 -3.85
N THR A 284 -9.65 24.40 -3.40
CA THR A 284 -8.79 23.53 -4.23
C THR A 284 -9.59 22.87 -5.36
N ILE A 285 -10.83 22.46 -5.10
CA ILE A 285 -11.70 21.81 -6.09
C ILE A 285 -11.91 22.66 -7.37
N PRO A 286 -12.40 23.92 -7.30
CA PRO A 286 -12.59 24.75 -8.49
C PRO A 286 -11.26 25.08 -9.16
N ILE A 287 -10.20 25.38 -8.40
CA ILE A 287 -8.87 25.66 -8.97
C ILE A 287 -8.36 24.46 -9.78
N ALA A 288 -8.39 23.26 -9.20
CA ALA A 288 -7.97 22.04 -9.89
C ALA A 288 -8.83 21.74 -11.12
N SER A 289 -10.14 21.95 -11.03
CA SER A 289 -11.07 21.75 -12.14
C SER A 289 -10.80 22.71 -13.30
N SER A 290 -10.54 23.99 -13.01
CA SER A 290 -10.19 24.99 -14.01
C SER A 290 -8.84 24.69 -14.67
N LEU A 291 -7.84 24.29 -13.89
CA LEU A 291 -6.52 23.90 -14.42
C LEU A 291 -6.63 22.65 -15.32
N PHE A 292 -7.40 21.65 -14.90
CA PHE A 292 -7.65 20.45 -15.70
C PHE A 292 -8.33 20.82 -17.04
N PHE A 293 -9.40 21.62 -17.00
CA PHE A 293 -10.09 22.06 -18.22
C PHE A 293 -9.17 22.86 -19.16
N LEU A 294 -8.38 23.78 -18.61
CA LEU A 294 -7.39 24.55 -19.38
C LEU A 294 -6.36 23.63 -20.04
N SER A 295 -5.85 22.63 -19.31
CA SER A 295 -4.89 21.66 -19.83
C SER A 295 -5.47 20.84 -20.98
N LEU A 296 -6.73 20.42 -20.87
CA LEU A 296 -7.44 19.68 -21.90
C LEU A 296 -7.67 20.55 -23.14
N LEU A 297 -8.09 21.81 -22.95
CA LEU A 297 -8.29 22.76 -24.04
C LEU A 297 -6.99 23.04 -24.81
N ILE A 298 -5.88 23.23 -24.09
CA ILE A 298 -4.55 23.37 -24.70
C ILE A 298 -4.18 22.10 -25.48
N ALA A 299 -4.46 20.92 -24.96
CA ALA A 299 -4.20 19.66 -25.65
C ALA A 299 -5.02 19.51 -26.94
N MET A 300 -6.31 19.88 -26.91
CA MET A 300 -7.18 19.87 -28.10
C MET A 300 -6.70 20.87 -29.17
N ILE A 301 -6.30 22.08 -28.78
CA ILE A 301 -5.76 23.07 -29.74
C ILE A 301 -4.47 22.55 -30.38
N ARG A 302 -3.61 21.90 -29.58
CA ARG A 302 -2.35 21.31 -30.08
C ARG A 302 -2.61 20.16 -31.04
N SER A 303 -3.58 19.29 -30.77
CA SER A 303 -3.91 18.18 -31.68
C SER A 303 -4.46 18.67 -33.02
N LEU A 304 -5.23 19.77 -33.03
CA LEU A 304 -5.70 20.40 -34.27
C LEU A 304 -4.59 21.08 -35.07
N SER A 305 -3.46 21.42 -34.41
CA SER A 305 -2.32 22.11 -35.02
C SER A 305 -1.30 21.15 -35.65
N THR A 306 -1.51 19.82 -35.63
CA THR A 306 -0.57 18.86 -36.19
C THR A 306 -0.59 18.84 -37.73
N LYS A 307 0.52 18.42 -38.34
CA LYS A 307 0.65 18.40 -39.82
C LYS A 307 0.03 17.13 -40.39
N GLY A 308 -0.82 17.29 -41.41
CA GLY A 308 -1.52 16.20 -42.10
C GLY A 308 -2.92 15.92 -41.53
N CYS A 309 -3.90 15.70 -42.40
CA CYS A 309 -5.30 15.49 -42.01
C CYS A 309 -5.50 14.24 -41.14
N MET A 310 -4.88 13.12 -41.53
CA MET A 310 -4.98 11.85 -40.78
C MET A 310 -4.38 11.96 -39.38
N ASN A 311 -3.21 12.59 -39.25
CA ASN A 311 -2.57 12.78 -37.95
C ASN A 311 -3.39 13.70 -37.04
N ARG A 312 -3.96 14.79 -37.59
CA ARG A 312 -4.89 15.64 -36.81
C ARG A 312 -6.07 14.85 -36.30
N MET A 313 -6.66 13.99 -37.15
CA MET A 313 -7.80 13.18 -36.76
C MET A 313 -7.42 12.18 -35.64
N LEU A 314 -6.30 11.47 -35.79
CA LEU A 314 -5.80 10.52 -34.79
C LEU A 314 -5.40 11.18 -33.48
N ASP A 315 -4.69 12.30 -33.53
CA ASP A 315 -4.29 13.05 -32.33
C ASP A 315 -5.51 13.63 -31.61
N PHE A 316 -6.47 14.16 -32.36
CA PHE A 316 -7.69 14.74 -31.78
C PHE A 316 -8.57 13.65 -31.16
N THR A 317 -8.80 12.52 -31.84
CA THR A 317 -9.55 11.40 -31.26
C THR A 317 -8.84 10.83 -30.04
N GLY A 318 -7.51 10.74 -30.07
CA GLY A 318 -6.69 10.35 -28.92
C GLY A 318 -6.85 11.29 -27.72
N VAL A 319 -6.76 12.61 -27.93
CA VAL A 319 -6.96 13.62 -26.87
C VAL A 319 -8.38 13.59 -26.33
N VAL A 320 -9.39 13.43 -27.19
CA VAL A 320 -10.79 13.30 -26.76
C VAL A 320 -10.99 12.04 -25.93
N PHE A 321 -10.48 10.89 -26.38
CA PHE A 321 -10.59 9.63 -25.65
C PHE A 321 -9.91 9.69 -24.29
N ILE A 322 -8.64 10.11 -24.24
CA ILE A 322 -7.89 10.24 -22.98
C ILE A 322 -8.53 11.31 -22.09
N GLY A 323 -9.01 12.41 -22.67
CA GLY A 323 -9.71 13.47 -21.97
C GLY A 323 -11.02 13.01 -21.32
N LEU A 324 -11.79 12.15 -21.99
CA LEU A 324 -13.01 11.55 -21.45
C LEU A 324 -12.70 10.58 -20.31
N VAL A 325 -11.73 9.69 -20.48
CA VAL A 325 -11.32 8.73 -19.43
C VAL A 325 -10.74 9.48 -18.22
N GLY A 326 -9.80 10.39 -18.44
CA GLY A 326 -9.18 11.20 -17.40
C GLY A 326 -10.17 12.14 -16.71
N GLY A 327 -11.08 12.76 -17.47
CA GLY A 327 -12.15 13.62 -16.93
C GLY A 327 -13.14 12.83 -16.09
N GLY A 328 -13.53 11.62 -16.52
CA GLY A 328 -14.36 10.71 -15.75
C GLY A 328 -13.71 10.32 -14.41
N LEU A 329 -12.44 9.91 -14.43
CA LEU A 329 -11.69 9.59 -13.21
C LEU A 329 -11.51 10.80 -12.30
N PHE A 330 -11.24 11.98 -12.86
CA PHE A 330 -11.14 13.23 -12.12
C PHE A 330 -12.46 13.54 -11.39
N VAL A 331 -13.59 13.56 -12.12
CA VAL A 331 -14.93 13.79 -11.55
C VAL A 331 -15.30 12.75 -10.49
N ALA A 332 -14.98 11.47 -10.72
CA ALA A 332 -15.21 10.40 -9.75
C ALA A 332 -14.36 10.57 -8.48
N SER A 333 -13.18 11.17 -8.61
CA SER A 333 -12.29 11.43 -7.47
C SER A 333 -12.68 12.70 -6.68
N LEU A 334 -13.46 13.62 -7.27
CA LEU A 334 -13.92 14.82 -6.57
C LEU A 334 -14.84 14.50 -5.39
N ALA A 335 -15.71 13.49 -5.50
CA ALA A 335 -16.64 13.15 -4.42
C ALA A 335 -15.98 12.57 -3.16
N PRO A 336 -15.03 11.62 -3.22
CA PRO A 336 -14.29 11.23 -2.02
C PRO A 336 -13.38 12.37 -1.52
N PHE A 337 -12.83 13.19 -2.41
CA PHE A 337 -11.99 14.33 -2.03
C PHE A 337 -12.76 15.43 -1.28
N SER A 338 -13.97 15.79 -1.72
CA SER A 338 -14.79 16.81 -1.03
C SER A 338 -15.26 16.37 0.36
N ASN A 339 -15.30 15.06 0.60
CA ASN A 339 -15.64 14.50 1.90
C ASN A 339 -14.41 14.21 2.77
N LEU A 340 -13.18 14.53 2.34
CA LEU A 340 -11.95 14.11 3.03
C LEU A 340 -11.89 14.58 4.50
N VAL A 341 -12.31 15.81 4.79
CA VAL A 341 -12.13 16.46 6.09
C VAL A 341 -13.22 16.09 7.10
N ASP A 342 -14.45 15.92 6.61
CA ASP A 342 -15.61 15.60 7.44
C ASP A 342 -16.71 14.95 6.60
N SER A 343 -17.66 14.27 7.24
CA SER A 343 -18.84 13.69 6.59
C SER A 343 -19.76 14.75 5.98
N SER A 344 -19.61 16.01 6.40
CA SER A 344 -20.26 17.16 5.78
C SER A 344 -19.58 17.48 4.44
N ARG A 345 -20.36 17.43 3.35
CA ARG A 345 -19.89 17.83 2.00
C ARG A 345 -19.38 19.28 2.05
N THR A 346 -18.08 19.47 1.86
CA THR A 346 -17.47 20.81 1.91
C THR A 346 -17.83 21.63 0.67
N ALA A 347 -17.97 20.98 -0.48
CA ALA A 347 -18.37 21.60 -1.75
C ALA A 347 -19.61 20.91 -2.35
N PRO A 348 -20.59 21.68 -2.87
CA PRO A 348 -21.74 21.12 -3.56
C PRO A 348 -21.31 20.54 -4.91
N LEU A 349 -21.24 19.21 -5.00
CA LEU A 349 -20.94 18.51 -6.25
C LEU A 349 -22.23 18.06 -6.95
N PRO A 350 -22.26 18.04 -8.29
CA PRO A 350 -23.38 17.50 -9.04
C PRO A 350 -23.67 16.02 -8.72
N GLY A 351 -24.94 15.61 -8.79
CA GLY A 351 -25.36 14.25 -8.48
C GLY A 351 -24.69 13.16 -9.33
N TYR A 352 -24.29 13.47 -10.56
CA TYR A 352 -23.58 12.53 -11.43
C TYR A 352 -22.19 12.15 -10.90
N ALA A 353 -21.49 13.07 -10.20
CA ALA A 353 -20.17 12.79 -9.64
C ALA A 353 -20.26 11.69 -8.58
N HIS A 354 -21.29 11.73 -7.73
CA HIS A 354 -21.55 10.71 -6.73
C HIS A 354 -21.95 9.35 -7.35
N LYS A 355 -22.78 9.36 -8.40
CA LYS A 355 -23.15 8.13 -9.13
C LYS A 355 -21.92 7.49 -9.77
N LEU A 356 -21.07 8.28 -10.43
CA LEU A 356 -19.84 7.80 -11.05
C LEU A 356 -18.85 7.25 -10.02
N THR A 357 -18.71 7.92 -8.87
CA THR A 357 -17.91 7.42 -7.74
C THR A 357 -18.44 6.07 -7.24
N ALA A 358 -19.76 5.94 -7.07
CA ALA A 358 -20.37 4.69 -6.62
C ALA A 358 -20.15 3.55 -7.63
N ALA A 359 -20.23 3.84 -8.93
CA ALA A 359 -19.97 2.87 -10.00
C ALA A 359 -18.50 2.44 -10.08
N LEU A 360 -17.56 3.34 -9.81
CA LEU A 360 -16.11 3.05 -9.87
C LEU A 360 -15.51 2.54 -8.55
N LYS A 361 -16.25 2.66 -7.44
CA LYS A 361 -15.83 2.19 -6.11
C LYS A 361 -15.52 0.68 -6.06
N PRO A 362 -16.28 -0.24 -6.69
CA PRO A 362 -15.96 -1.67 -6.72
C PRO A 362 -14.61 -1.99 -7.37
N PHE A 363 -14.16 -1.14 -8.31
CA PHE A 363 -12.90 -1.24 -9.04
C PHE A 363 -11.71 -0.59 -8.34
N HIS A 364 -11.95 0.04 -7.18
CA HIS A 364 -10.93 0.84 -6.48
C HIS A 364 -10.28 1.93 -7.34
N LEU A 365 -10.98 2.42 -8.37
CA LEU A 365 -10.51 3.51 -9.25
C LEU A 365 -10.78 4.89 -8.64
N ALA A 366 -11.84 5.01 -7.83
CA ALA A 366 -12.14 6.20 -7.02
C ALA A 366 -12.44 5.74 -5.59
N ASN A 367 -11.45 5.90 -4.69
CA ASN A 367 -11.54 5.40 -3.32
C ASN A 367 -11.88 6.51 -2.33
N ASP A 368 -12.62 6.13 -1.29
CA ASP A 368 -12.83 6.98 -0.13
C ASP A 368 -11.63 6.86 0.81
N TYR A 369 -10.87 7.96 0.94
CA TYR A 369 -9.72 8.06 1.82
C TYR A 369 -10.12 8.17 3.31
N ARG A 370 -11.43 8.28 3.62
CA ARG A 370 -11.95 8.39 5.01
C ARG A 370 -12.03 7.08 5.79
N PHE A 371 -11.71 5.90 5.25
CA PHE A 371 -11.89 4.65 6.01
C PHE A 371 -11.23 4.68 7.40
N PHE A 372 -10.16 5.46 7.55
CA PHE A 372 -9.47 5.74 8.82
C PHE A 372 -10.28 6.55 9.85
N HIS A 373 -11.25 7.36 9.41
CA HIS A 373 -12.05 8.24 10.26
C HIS A 373 -13.30 7.55 10.83
N GLN A 374 -13.77 6.45 10.24
CA GLN A 374 -15.06 5.86 10.61
C GLN A 374 -15.01 4.81 11.73
N ARG A 375 -13.89 4.10 11.91
CA ARG A 375 -13.83 3.03 12.92
C ARG A 375 -13.35 3.47 14.29
N GLU A 376 -12.63 4.58 14.38
CA GLU A 376 -12.14 5.08 15.66
C GLU A 376 -12.16 6.61 15.64
N LYS A 377 -13.07 7.21 16.43
CA LYS A 377 -13.18 8.67 16.58
C LYS A 377 -11.91 9.31 17.17
N ASP A 378 -10.98 8.49 17.69
CA ASP A 378 -9.84 8.88 18.49
C ASP A 378 -8.47 8.41 17.95
N VAL A 379 -8.37 7.89 16.70
CA VAL A 379 -7.06 7.46 16.12
C VAL A 379 -6.08 8.62 16.06
N PHE A 380 -6.56 9.78 15.61
CA PHE A 380 -5.70 10.89 15.24
C PHE A 380 -5.07 11.62 16.43
N LEU A 381 -5.41 11.32 17.69
CA LEU A 381 -5.07 12.19 18.83
C LEU A 381 -4.64 11.47 20.10
N LYS A 382 -4.39 10.16 20.08
CA LYS A 382 -3.75 9.54 21.25
C LYS A 382 -2.26 9.87 21.26
N VAL A 383 -1.93 10.94 21.99
CA VAL A 383 -0.58 11.41 22.34
C VAL A 383 0.23 10.35 23.13
N ASP A 384 -0.38 9.21 23.51
CA ASP A 384 0.27 8.09 24.21
C ASP A 384 0.13 6.72 23.50
N ARG A 385 -0.15 6.66 22.18
CA ARG A 385 -0.23 5.37 21.47
C ARG A 385 1.16 4.74 21.38
N GLN A 386 1.45 3.81 22.29
CA GLN A 386 2.54 2.85 22.13
C GLN A 386 2.11 1.77 21.15
N ARG A 387 2.98 1.42 20.19
CA ARG A 387 2.77 0.28 19.31
C ARG A 387 2.36 -0.97 20.11
N THR A 388 1.18 -1.52 19.79
CA THR A 388 0.76 -2.83 20.30
C THR A 388 0.98 -3.89 19.25
N THR A 389 1.34 -5.11 19.66
CA THR A 389 1.54 -6.23 18.73
C THR A 389 1.11 -7.52 19.42
N LEU A 390 0.46 -8.40 18.66
CA LEU A 390 0.01 -9.70 19.11
C LEU A 390 1.18 -10.70 19.07
N VAL A 391 1.44 -11.38 20.18
CA VAL A 391 2.44 -12.45 20.28
C VAL A 391 1.71 -13.77 20.46
N LEU A 392 1.98 -14.72 19.56
CA LEU A 392 1.45 -16.07 19.61
C LEU A 392 2.37 -16.93 20.47
N GLU A 393 1.79 -17.69 21.40
CA GLU A 393 2.51 -18.65 22.22
C GLU A 393 1.85 -20.02 22.07
N GLY A 394 2.65 -21.05 21.83
CA GLY A 394 2.24 -22.44 21.75
C GLY A 394 2.66 -23.23 22.99
N ALA A 395 1.88 -24.25 23.35
CA ALA A 395 2.22 -25.21 24.39
C ALA A 395 1.70 -26.62 24.09
N MET A 396 2.28 -27.62 24.75
CA MET A 396 1.80 -29.01 24.70
C MET A 396 0.73 -29.30 25.76
N ASN A 397 0.77 -28.57 26.88
CA ASN A 397 -0.21 -28.66 27.96
C ASN A 397 -0.88 -27.30 28.17
N GLU A 398 -2.07 -27.28 28.74
CA GLU A 398 -2.84 -26.06 29.02
C GLU A 398 -2.09 -25.07 29.94
N ASN A 399 -1.29 -25.59 30.86
CA ASN A 399 -0.53 -24.78 31.82
C ASN A 399 0.90 -24.44 31.34
N GLY A 400 1.26 -24.79 30.10
CA GLY A 400 2.61 -24.57 29.56
C GLY A 400 3.55 -25.78 29.68
N PRO A 401 4.87 -25.61 29.52
CA PRO A 401 5.56 -24.35 29.24
C PRO A 401 5.14 -23.73 27.90
N TRP A 402 4.91 -22.42 27.91
CA TRP A 402 4.55 -21.64 26.74
C TRP A 402 5.81 -21.19 26.00
N LYS A 403 5.85 -21.40 24.69
CA LYS A 403 6.95 -20.96 23.83
C LYS A 403 6.39 -20.10 22.70
N GLU A 404 7.06 -18.99 22.43
CA GLU A 404 6.65 -18.06 21.37
C GLU A 404 6.71 -18.72 19.99
N LEU A 405 5.75 -18.34 19.15
CA LEU A 405 5.67 -18.67 17.73
C LEU A 405 5.97 -17.36 16.97
N PRO A 406 7.26 -17.08 16.67
CA PRO A 406 7.64 -15.79 16.12
C PRO A 406 7.18 -15.61 14.67
N PHE A 407 6.86 -14.35 14.33
CA PHE A 407 6.65 -13.92 12.95
C PHE A 407 8.00 -13.58 12.29
N HIS A 408 8.07 -13.64 10.96
CA HIS A 408 9.31 -13.42 10.20
C HIS A 408 9.83 -11.99 10.29
N HIS A 409 8.95 -11.00 10.30
CA HIS A 409 9.32 -9.59 10.13
C HIS A 409 8.82 -8.69 11.25
N VAL A 410 7.68 -9.02 11.85
CA VAL A 410 7.17 -8.26 12.99
C VAL A 410 7.97 -8.57 14.27
N PRO A 411 8.34 -7.54 15.07
CA PRO A 411 8.98 -7.74 16.36
C PRO A 411 8.09 -8.56 17.28
N SER A 412 8.52 -9.79 17.51
CA SER A 412 7.88 -10.77 18.39
C SER A 412 8.77 -11.08 19.58
N THR A 413 10.07 -11.30 19.34
CA THR A 413 11.07 -11.51 20.38
C THR A 413 11.89 -10.24 20.66
N PRO A 414 12.21 -9.94 21.94
CA PRO A 414 13.03 -8.78 22.32
C PRO A 414 14.43 -8.75 21.70
N GLU A 415 14.99 -9.93 21.42
CA GLU A 415 16.37 -10.14 20.95
C GLU A 415 16.48 -10.03 19.43
N LYS A 416 15.35 -10.03 18.71
CA LYS A 416 15.36 -10.01 17.25
C LYS A 416 15.51 -8.58 16.73
N MET A 417 16.57 -8.41 15.95
CA MET A 417 16.84 -7.18 15.20
C MET A 417 15.71 -6.92 14.19
N PRO A 418 15.31 -5.66 13.98
CA PRO A 418 14.34 -5.34 12.93
C PRO A 418 14.83 -5.79 11.55
N SER A 419 13.94 -6.32 10.72
CA SER A 419 14.30 -6.94 9.44
C SER A 419 14.39 -5.92 8.29
N ILE A 420 15.06 -6.29 7.19
CA ILE A 420 15.08 -5.53 5.94
C ILE A 420 14.30 -6.34 4.90
N ILE A 421 13.19 -5.78 4.39
CA ILE A 421 12.29 -6.44 3.42
C ILE A 421 11.92 -5.49 2.27
N PRO A 422 12.84 -5.27 1.31
CA PRO A 422 12.61 -4.31 0.25
C PRO A 422 11.55 -4.84 -0.72
N GLY A 423 10.32 -4.31 -0.67
CA GLY A 423 9.29 -4.66 -1.66
C GLY A 423 8.57 -5.98 -1.39
N HIS A 424 8.71 -6.55 -0.19
CA HIS A 424 7.89 -7.66 0.29
C HIS A 424 6.93 -7.16 1.37
N LEU A 425 5.63 -7.46 1.24
CA LEU A 425 4.61 -7.12 2.23
C LEU A 425 4.08 -8.42 2.87
N PRO A 426 4.57 -8.81 4.07
CA PRO A 426 4.12 -10.01 4.75
C PRO A 426 2.72 -9.77 5.37
N VAL A 427 1.70 -10.38 4.79
CA VAL A 427 0.29 -10.07 5.10
C VAL A 427 -0.10 -10.50 6.52
N VAL A 428 0.36 -11.68 6.94
CA VAL A 428 0.06 -12.22 8.28
C VAL A 428 0.77 -11.43 9.38
N ASP A 429 2.05 -11.11 9.19
CA ASP A 429 2.80 -10.21 10.08
C ASP A 429 2.09 -8.86 10.22
N PHE A 430 1.72 -8.25 9.09
CA PHE A 430 1.03 -6.96 9.07
C PHE A 430 -0.30 -7.02 9.85
N GLU A 431 -1.11 -8.06 9.63
CA GLU A 431 -2.38 -8.22 10.36
C GLU A 431 -2.17 -8.46 11.85
N ALA A 432 -1.08 -9.12 12.27
CA ALA A 432 -0.74 -9.32 13.68
C ALA A 432 -0.33 -8.01 14.39
N ALA A 433 0.32 -7.10 13.66
CA ALA A 433 0.65 -5.77 14.16
C ALA A 433 -0.59 -4.86 14.25
N VAL A 434 -1.49 -4.90 13.26
CA VAL A 434 -2.67 -4.02 13.20
C VAL A 434 -3.86 -4.55 14.02
N SER A 435 -3.99 -5.87 14.19
CA SER A 435 -5.12 -6.47 14.92
C SER A 435 -5.06 -6.27 16.44
N GLY A 436 -3.99 -5.71 17.00
CA GLY A 436 -3.89 -5.44 18.44
C GLY A 436 -5.01 -4.55 19.00
N GLU A 437 -5.66 -3.77 18.11
CA GLU A 437 -6.77 -2.87 18.44
C GLU A 437 -8.16 -3.50 18.20
N LYS A 438 -8.24 -4.54 17.37
CA LYS A 438 -9.49 -5.26 17.05
C LYS A 438 -9.75 -6.36 18.07
N THR A 439 -11.01 -6.74 18.35
CA THR A 439 -11.29 -7.97 19.11
C THR A 439 -11.01 -9.22 18.27
N PHE A 440 -10.74 -10.37 18.92
CA PHE A 440 -10.41 -11.62 18.22
C PHE A 440 -11.48 -12.03 17.20
N GLU A 441 -12.76 -11.84 17.52
CA GLU A 441 -13.90 -12.12 16.64
C GLU A 441 -13.93 -11.23 15.39
N ASN A 442 -13.33 -10.05 15.47
CA ASN A 442 -13.23 -9.07 14.40
C ASN A 442 -11.93 -9.19 13.58
N SER A 443 -11.05 -10.15 13.94
CA SER A 443 -9.81 -10.47 13.24
C SER A 443 -9.84 -11.90 12.66
N PRO A 444 -10.58 -12.13 11.55
CA PRO A 444 -10.80 -13.46 10.98
C PRO A 444 -9.51 -14.14 10.49
N ILE A 445 -8.52 -13.36 10.03
CA ILE A 445 -7.21 -13.87 9.60
C ILE A 445 -6.44 -14.43 10.78
N ILE A 446 -6.38 -13.70 11.90
CA ILE A 446 -5.73 -14.17 13.13
C ILE A 446 -6.45 -15.39 13.69
N ALA A 447 -7.78 -15.39 13.70
CA ALA A 447 -8.56 -16.53 14.16
C ALA A 447 -8.32 -17.79 13.31
N SER A 448 -8.30 -17.63 11.97
CA SER A 448 -7.99 -18.74 11.06
C SER A 448 -6.55 -19.20 11.20
N LEU A 449 -5.59 -18.27 11.33
CA LEU A 449 -4.18 -18.59 11.57
C LEU A 449 -4.02 -19.47 12.82
N VAL A 450 -4.64 -19.11 13.94
CA VAL A 450 -4.63 -19.92 15.18
C VAL A 450 -5.18 -21.33 14.92
N TYR A 451 -6.32 -21.43 14.23
CA TYR A 451 -6.91 -22.71 13.88
C TYR A 451 -5.96 -23.57 13.03
N ARG A 452 -5.36 -22.97 12.00
CA ARG A 452 -4.43 -23.64 11.06
C ARG A 452 -3.12 -24.07 11.71
N ILE A 453 -2.63 -23.32 12.69
CA ILE A 453 -1.48 -23.71 13.53
C ILE A 453 -1.84 -24.94 14.37
N LEU A 454 -3.00 -24.91 15.03
CA LEU A 454 -3.48 -26.01 15.86
C LEU A 454 -3.78 -27.29 15.05
N THR A 455 -4.21 -27.15 13.79
CA THR A 455 -4.41 -28.27 12.85
C THR A 455 -3.16 -28.64 12.04
N LYS A 456 -2.04 -27.91 12.21
CA LYS A 456 -0.71 -28.21 11.65
C LYS A 456 -0.66 -28.17 10.12
N GLU A 457 -1.26 -27.15 9.55
CA GLU A 457 -1.43 -27.04 8.09
C GLU A 457 -0.14 -26.60 7.41
N LYS A 458 0.39 -27.46 6.53
CA LYS A 458 1.72 -27.29 5.91
C LYS A 458 1.85 -26.04 5.04
N GLU A 459 0.74 -25.53 4.50
CA GLU A 459 0.73 -24.31 3.67
C GLU A 459 0.83 -23.04 4.51
N VAL A 460 0.39 -23.07 5.78
CA VAL A 460 0.30 -21.89 6.65
C VAL A 460 1.51 -21.77 7.57
N LEU A 461 2.07 -22.89 8.04
CA LEU A 461 3.23 -22.87 8.93
C LEU A 461 4.45 -22.10 8.37
N PRO A 462 4.75 -22.12 7.05
CA PRO A 462 5.85 -21.32 6.47
C PRO A 462 5.66 -19.79 6.58
N LEU A 463 4.43 -19.31 6.84
CA LEU A 463 4.17 -17.88 7.10
C LEU A 463 4.71 -17.43 8.47
N LEU A 464 5.11 -18.36 9.34
CA LEU A 464 5.74 -18.12 10.61
C LEU A 464 7.18 -18.65 10.60
N GLU A 465 7.98 -18.17 11.54
CA GLU A 465 9.31 -18.75 11.74
C GLU A 465 9.21 -20.21 12.22
N PRO A 466 10.16 -21.08 11.85
CA PRO A 466 10.20 -22.46 12.31
C PRO A 466 10.09 -22.55 13.82
N SER A 467 8.93 -23.00 14.29
CA SER A 467 8.71 -23.17 15.72
C SER A 467 9.55 -24.34 16.23
N GLY A 468 10.06 -24.23 17.46
CA GLY A 468 10.73 -25.36 18.11
C GLY A 468 9.79 -26.47 18.58
N PHE A 469 8.65 -26.66 17.91
CA PHE A 469 7.66 -27.70 18.15
C PHE A 469 7.62 -28.67 16.95
N PRO A 470 8.37 -29.79 16.98
CA PRO A 470 8.42 -30.74 15.87
C PRO A 470 7.06 -31.33 15.50
N ALA A 471 6.21 -31.55 16.50
CA ALA A 471 4.87 -32.09 16.34
C ALA A 471 3.77 -31.01 16.27
N GLY A 472 4.11 -29.71 16.32
CA GLY A 472 3.17 -28.59 16.46
C GLY A 472 2.54 -28.48 17.85
N PRO A 473 2.11 -27.27 18.27
CA PRO A 473 1.52 -27.04 19.59
C PRO A 473 0.10 -27.64 19.70
N LYS A 474 -0.28 -28.09 20.91
CA LYS A 474 -1.66 -28.55 21.21
C LYS A 474 -2.55 -27.40 21.65
N PHE A 475 -1.97 -26.40 22.30
CA PHE A 475 -2.64 -25.19 22.76
C PHE A 475 -1.95 -23.97 22.20
N VAL A 476 -2.73 -22.95 21.85
CA VAL A 476 -2.25 -21.64 21.44
C VAL A 476 -2.93 -20.59 22.30
N GLN A 477 -2.17 -19.61 22.78
CA GLN A 477 -2.67 -18.40 23.39
C GLN A 477 -2.10 -17.18 22.67
N ILE A 478 -2.79 -16.05 22.75
CA ILE A 478 -2.33 -14.79 22.20
C ILE A 478 -2.27 -13.76 23.32
N ARG A 479 -1.12 -13.12 23.45
CA ARG A 479 -0.89 -12.03 24.38
C ARG A 479 -0.63 -10.74 23.61
N ARG A 480 -1.14 -9.63 24.14
CA ARG A 480 -0.92 -8.32 23.56
C ARG A 480 0.15 -7.60 24.37
N TYR A 481 1.20 -7.18 23.69
CA TYR A 481 2.30 -6.42 24.28
C TYR A 481 2.36 -5.02 23.67
N THR A 482 2.81 -4.04 24.46
CA THR A 482 3.38 -2.82 23.90
C THR A 482 4.85 -2.98 23.67
N TYR A 483 5.35 -2.48 22.54
CA TYR A 483 6.76 -2.50 22.18
C TYR A 483 7.35 -1.09 22.22
N GLN A 484 8.58 -1.00 22.69
CA GLN A 484 9.41 0.20 22.65
C GLN A 484 10.81 -0.23 22.23
N ILE A 485 11.51 0.64 21.49
CA ILE A 485 12.93 0.40 21.19
C ILE A 485 13.75 0.48 22.49
N SER A 486 14.67 -0.46 22.66
CA SER A 486 15.63 -0.44 23.75
C SER A 486 16.68 0.66 23.49
N PRO A 487 16.93 1.57 24.45
CA PRO A 487 17.95 2.61 24.29
C PRO A 487 19.37 2.13 24.57
N SER A 488 19.55 0.90 25.09
CA SER A 488 20.88 0.37 25.44
C SER A 488 21.51 -0.28 24.21
N ILE A 489 22.74 0.15 23.91
CA ILE A 489 23.59 -0.38 22.84
C ILE A 489 24.31 -1.67 23.30
N ASP A 490 24.16 -2.07 24.57
CA ASP A 490 24.89 -3.18 25.21
C ASP A 490 24.48 -4.58 24.70
N GLY A 491 23.62 -4.65 23.67
CA GLY A 491 23.79 -5.66 22.60
C GLY A 491 22.96 -6.93 22.67
N LEU A 492 22.02 -7.07 23.62
CA LEU A 492 21.20 -8.30 23.73
C LEU A 492 19.71 -8.12 23.43
N GLN A 493 19.15 -6.91 23.61
CA GLN A 493 17.72 -6.67 23.40
C GLN A 493 17.47 -5.40 22.59
N TRP A 494 16.88 -5.57 21.41
CA TRP A 494 16.47 -4.48 20.51
C TRP A 494 15.16 -3.84 20.97
N TRP A 495 14.32 -4.62 21.67
CA TRP A 495 12.99 -4.20 22.10
C TRP A 495 12.77 -4.37 23.60
N LYS A 496 12.12 -3.39 24.20
CA LYS A 496 11.47 -3.49 25.51
C LYS A 496 9.99 -3.69 25.28
N ARG A 497 9.43 -4.77 25.84
CA ARG A 497 7.99 -5.05 25.72
C ARG A 497 7.32 -5.12 27.08
N LYS A 498 6.08 -4.65 27.18
CA LYS A 498 5.25 -4.73 28.39
C LYS A 498 3.95 -5.44 28.07
N LEU A 499 3.61 -6.47 28.84
CA LEU A 499 2.34 -7.18 28.69
C LEU A 499 1.20 -6.24 29.04
N GLN A 500 0.23 -6.10 28.14
CA GLN A 500 -1.00 -5.36 28.42
C GLN A 500 -2.10 -6.28 28.92
N ASN A 501 -2.46 -7.28 28.13
CA ASN A 501 -3.54 -8.22 28.44
C ASN A 501 -3.43 -9.50 27.61
N ILE A 502 -4.24 -10.49 27.99
CA ILE A 502 -4.43 -11.73 27.24
C ILE A 502 -5.50 -11.45 26.17
N TYR A 503 -5.11 -11.59 24.91
CA TYR A 503 -5.98 -11.37 23.76
C TYR A 503 -6.83 -12.61 23.46
N LEU A 504 -6.19 -13.78 23.51
CA LEU A 504 -6.82 -15.08 23.39
C LEU A 504 -6.29 -15.98 24.53
N PRO A 505 -7.16 -16.52 25.39
CA PRO A 505 -6.74 -17.47 26.42
C PRO A 505 -6.26 -18.80 25.78
N PRO A 506 -5.65 -19.70 26.57
CA PRO A 506 -5.27 -21.04 26.10
C PRO A 506 -6.43 -21.71 25.34
N THR A 507 -6.20 -21.95 24.05
CA THR A 507 -7.22 -22.43 23.12
C THR A 507 -6.71 -23.66 22.38
N GLN A 508 -7.57 -24.67 22.23
CA GLN A 508 -7.33 -25.89 21.46
C GLN A 508 -8.19 -25.86 20.19
N ALA A 509 -7.87 -26.70 19.20
CA ALA A 509 -8.63 -26.80 17.95
C ALA A 509 -10.13 -27.11 18.16
N SER A 510 -10.48 -27.82 19.24
CA SER A 510 -11.84 -28.21 19.61
C SER A 510 -12.59 -27.18 20.45
N THR A 511 -11.94 -26.09 20.88
CA THR A 511 -12.56 -25.09 21.75
C THR A 511 -13.79 -24.45 21.08
N PRO A 512 -14.97 -24.42 21.73
CA PRO A 512 -16.22 -23.95 21.13
C PRO A 512 -16.15 -22.53 20.54
N ARG A 513 -15.46 -21.60 21.23
CA ARG A 513 -15.27 -20.22 20.75
C ARG A 513 -14.58 -20.18 19.38
N LEU A 514 -13.56 -21.02 19.18
CA LEU A 514 -12.81 -21.07 17.92
C LEU A 514 -13.61 -21.82 16.86
N THR A 515 -14.19 -22.97 17.17
CA THR A 515 -14.96 -23.77 16.19
C THR A 515 -16.19 -23.04 15.68
N GLN A 516 -16.94 -22.35 16.55
CA GLN A 516 -18.08 -21.51 16.14
C GLN A 516 -17.65 -20.39 15.20
N LEU A 517 -16.52 -19.73 15.47
CA LEU A 517 -15.97 -18.72 14.56
C LEU A 517 -15.53 -19.34 13.23
N MET A 518 -14.88 -20.50 13.25
CA MET A 518 -14.47 -21.19 12.02
C MET A 518 -15.67 -21.65 11.19
N THR A 519 -16.77 -22.06 11.82
CA THR A 519 -18.03 -22.38 11.13
C THR A 519 -18.71 -21.14 10.56
N LYS A 520 -18.71 -20.02 11.31
CA LYS A 520 -19.20 -18.73 10.81
C LYS A 520 -18.39 -18.22 9.62
N ILE A 521 -17.07 -18.43 9.63
CA ILE A 521 -16.19 -18.06 8.51
C ILE A 521 -16.33 -19.03 7.34
N GLY A 522 -16.74 -20.28 7.59
CA GLY A 522 -16.89 -21.33 6.57
C GLY A 522 -15.67 -22.23 6.40
N ILE A 523 -14.69 -22.15 7.32
CA ILE A 523 -13.50 -23.03 7.35
C ILE A 523 -13.89 -24.44 7.85
N VAL A 524 -14.77 -24.51 8.85
CA VAL A 524 -15.27 -25.77 9.45
C VAL A 524 -16.75 -25.91 9.13
N GLY A 525 -17.14 -26.85 8.27
CA GLY A 525 -18.54 -27.03 7.86
C GLY A 525 -18.68 -27.74 6.52
N LYS A 526 -19.76 -27.47 5.76
CA LYS A 526 -19.99 -28.00 4.40
C LYS A 526 -18.78 -27.67 3.52
N ARG A 527 -17.82 -28.60 3.44
CA ARG A 527 -16.71 -28.56 2.50
C ARG A 527 -17.32 -28.44 1.11
N ARG A 528 -17.11 -27.30 0.43
CA ARG A 528 -17.15 -27.35 -1.03
C ARG A 528 -16.05 -28.33 -1.42
N GLU A 529 -16.43 -29.37 -2.17
CA GLU A 529 -15.50 -30.40 -2.62
C GLU A 529 -14.30 -29.74 -3.29
N ARG A 530 -13.11 -30.29 -3.04
CA ARG A 530 -11.89 -29.83 -3.70
C ARG A 530 -12.13 -29.96 -5.20
N PRO A 531 -12.04 -28.89 -6.00
CA PRO A 531 -12.19 -29.01 -7.44
C PRO A 531 -11.15 -30.01 -7.95
N MET A 532 -11.60 -31.05 -8.66
CA MET A 532 -10.68 -31.94 -9.37
C MET A 532 -10.15 -31.20 -10.60
N ASP A 533 -9.06 -30.47 -10.41
CA ASP A 533 -8.35 -29.76 -11.47
C ASP A 533 -7.24 -30.65 -12.05
N ALA A 534 -7.52 -31.90 -12.47
CA ALA A 534 -6.48 -32.74 -13.06
C ALA A 534 -6.20 -32.36 -14.52
N ASN A 535 -5.74 -31.12 -14.74
CA ASN A 535 -5.40 -30.57 -16.04
C ASN A 535 -3.89 -30.38 -16.19
N LEU A 536 -3.40 -30.31 -17.44
CA LEU A 536 -1.97 -30.10 -17.70
C LEU A 536 -1.46 -28.79 -17.08
N VAL A 537 -2.30 -27.74 -17.10
CA VAL A 537 -1.98 -26.41 -16.57
C VAL A 537 -1.78 -26.46 -15.05
N SER A 538 -2.74 -27.00 -14.29
CA SER A 538 -2.62 -27.13 -12.84
C SER A 538 -1.46 -28.03 -12.42
N SER A 539 -1.22 -29.15 -13.11
CA SER A 539 -0.02 -29.98 -12.85
C SER A 539 1.29 -29.22 -13.10
N THR A 540 1.31 -28.33 -14.11
CA THR A 540 2.47 -27.48 -14.38
C THR A 540 2.65 -26.42 -13.30
N LEU A 541 1.55 -25.80 -12.85
CA LEU A 541 1.57 -24.84 -11.74
C LEU A 541 2.08 -25.48 -10.45
N ASP A 542 1.60 -26.68 -10.11
CA ASP A 542 2.07 -27.46 -8.96
C ASP A 542 3.57 -27.75 -9.02
N LYS A 543 4.10 -28.10 -10.21
CA LYS A 543 5.54 -28.33 -10.41
C LYS A 543 6.35 -27.05 -10.23
N ILE A 544 5.90 -25.94 -10.81
CA ILE A 544 6.56 -24.63 -10.63
C ILE A 544 6.57 -24.26 -9.14
N ARG A 545 5.43 -24.44 -8.47
CA ARG A 545 5.28 -24.19 -7.04
C ARG A 545 6.22 -25.06 -6.20
N ALA A 546 6.34 -26.34 -6.52
CA ALA A 546 7.23 -27.26 -5.83
C ALA A 546 8.71 -26.88 -5.97
N MET A 547 9.10 -26.28 -7.11
CA MET A 547 10.45 -25.76 -7.32
C MET A 547 10.74 -24.47 -6.53
N VAL A 548 9.77 -23.54 -6.48
CA VAL A 548 9.96 -22.23 -5.82
C VAL A 548 9.80 -22.31 -4.30
N GLY A 549 8.85 -23.11 -3.82
CA GLY A 549 8.48 -23.18 -2.40
C GLY A 549 7.80 -21.90 -1.89
N GLN A 550 7.96 -21.66 -0.58
CA GLN A 550 7.48 -20.46 0.12
C GLN A 550 8.63 -19.86 0.94
N PRO A 551 9.58 -19.16 0.31
CA PRO A 551 10.65 -18.49 1.04
C PRO A 551 10.07 -17.40 1.94
N PRO A 552 10.69 -17.12 3.10
CA PRO A 552 10.18 -16.14 4.06
C PRO A 552 10.25 -14.70 3.55
N ASN A 553 11.16 -14.41 2.60
CA ASN A 553 11.29 -13.10 1.97
C ASN A 553 11.89 -13.22 0.55
N LEU A 554 11.99 -12.09 -0.14
CA LEU A 554 12.51 -12.00 -1.51
C LEU A 554 13.96 -11.49 -1.59
N ASN A 555 14.67 -11.35 -0.47
CA ASN A 555 15.99 -10.70 -0.44
C ASN A 555 17.00 -11.43 -1.33
N GLY A 556 17.07 -12.76 -1.22
CA GLY A 556 17.96 -13.58 -2.06
C GLY A 556 17.63 -13.47 -3.55
N PHE A 557 16.35 -13.37 -3.89
CA PHE A 557 15.90 -13.17 -5.26
C PHE A 557 16.34 -11.80 -5.81
N TYR A 558 16.23 -10.73 -5.03
CA TYR A 558 16.67 -9.40 -5.45
C TYR A 558 18.18 -9.30 -5.62
N ILE A 559 18.97 -9.94 -4.74
CA ILE A 559 20.43 -9.98 -4.89
C ILE A 559 20.79 -10.65 -6.21
N ALA A 560 20.18 -11.81 -6.51
CA ALA A 560 20.41 -12.49 -7.79
C ALA A 560 20.00 -11.63 -8.99
N LEU A 561 18.84 -10.95 -8.92
CA LEU A 561 18.36 -10.07 -9.98
C LEU A 561 19.33 -8.90 -10.23
N VAL A 562 19.82 -8.25 -9.17
CA VAL A 562 20.78 -7.14 -9.28
C VAL A 562 22.10 -7.63 -9.87
N VAL A 563 22.60 -8.79 -9.43
CA VAL A 563 23.83 -9.38 -9.99
C VAL A 563 23.66 -9.65 -11.49
N VAL A 564 22.55 -10.26 -11.92
CA VAL A 564 22.26 -10.51 -13.33
C VAL A 564 22.19 -9.22 -14.14
N LEU A 565 21.51 -8.19 -13.62
CA LEU A 565 21.39 -6.88 -14.29
C LEU A 565 22.73 -6.13 -14.38
N LEU A 566 23.60 -6.26 -13.38
CA LEU A 566 24.94 -5.68 -13.38
C LEU A 566 25.84 -6.43 -14.37
N VAL A 567 25.83 -7.76 -14.35
CA VAL A 567 26.59 -8.60 -15.29
C VAL A 567 26.19 -8.29 -16.73
N ASN A 568 24.90 -8.18 -17.04
CA ASN A 568 24.39 -7.84 -18.38
C ASN A 568 24.64 -6.39 -18.82
N LYS A 569 25.17 -5.52 -17.94
CA LYS A 569 25.65 -4.17 -18.31
C LYS A 569 27.16 -4.10 -18.42
N ILE A 570 27.87 -5.08 -17.87
CA ILE A 570 29.34 -5.17 -17.87
C ILE A 570 29.81 -5.98 -19.08
N PHE A 571 29.06 -7.01 -19.48
CA PHE A 571 29.18 -7.73 -20.75
C PHE A 571 28.23 -7.15 -21.78
#